data_AF-A0A3F2ZZN0-F1
#
_entry.id   AF-A0A3F2ZZN0-F1
#
_cell.length_a   1.000
_cell.length_b   1.000
_cell.length_c   1.000
_cell.angle_alpha   90.00
_cell.angle_beta   90.00
_cell.angle_gamma   90.00
#
_symmetry.space_group_name_H-M   'P 1'
#
loop_
_entity.id
_entity.type
_entity.pdbx_description
1 polymer ?
#
loop_
_entity_poly.entity_id
_entity_poly.type
_entity_poly.pdbx_seq_one_letter_code
_entity_poly.pdbx_strand_id
1 'polypeptide(L)' 'MTKVKTENVEATESIQDENVEEKKVFKAKAKQYIKYGGKHIKVDEDFEVKECDLEELRKYAEIEEGE' A
#
# COMPACT_ATOMS: atom_id res chain seq x y z
N MET A 1 -21.09 18.27 -42.26
CA MET A 1 -19.76 17.73 -41.94
C MET A 1 -19.02 18.72 -41.07
N THR A 2 -18.92 18.48 -39.76
CA THR A 2 -17.84 19.06 -38.96
C THR A 2 -17.54 18.08 -37.84
N LYS A 3 -16.46 17.33 -38.03
CA LYS A 3 -15.85 16.49 -37.00
C LYS A 3 -15.18 17.45 -36.02
N VAL A 4 -15.58 17.45 -34.76
CA VAL A 4 -14.76 18.04 -33.70
C VAL A 4 -14.24 16.88 -32.88
N LYS A 5 -13.07 16.40 -33.30
CA LYS A 5 -12.14 15.64 -32.45
C LYS A 5 -11.60 16.63 -31.43
N THR A 6 -11.73 16.31 -30.16
CA THR A 6 -10.76 16.76 -29.16
C THR A 6 -10.65 15.66 -28.12
N GLU A 7 -9.96 14.58 -28.50
CA GLU A 7 -9.19 13.81 -27.54
C GLU A 7 -8.11 14.75 -27.01
N ASN A 8 -8.21 15.11 -25.74
CA ASN A 8 -7.07 15.63 -24.99
C ASN A 8 -7.21 15.12 -23.56
N VAL A 9 -6.98 13.81 -23.40
CA VAL A 9 -6.70 13.24 -22.08
C VAL A 9 -5.23 13.52 -21.85
N GLU A 10 -4.94 14.70 -21.29
CA GLU A 10 -3.62 15.01 -20.74
C GLU A 10 -3.42 14.11 -19.53
N ALA A 11 -2.78 12.96 -19.77
CA ALA A 11 -2.13 12.17 -18.75
C ALA A 11 -0.94 12.99 -18.24
N THR A 12 -1.19 13.88 -17.29
CA THR A 12 -0.14 14.52 -16.53
C THR A 12 0.43 13.49 -15.56
N GLU A 13 1.44 12.75 -16.02
CA GLU A 13 2.45 12.14 -15.17
C GLU A 13 3.02 13.22 -14.26
N SER A 14 2.45 13.32 -13.06
CA SER A 14 3.02 14.12 -11.99
C SER A 14 4.07 13.26 -11.32
N ILE A 15 5.30 13.50 -11.76
CA ILE A 15 6.57 13.33 -11.05
C ILE A 15 6.30 13.28 -9.55
N GLN A 16 6.44 12.11 -8.93
CA GLN A 16 6.51 12.02 -7.48
C GLN A 16 7.96 12.28 -7.10
N ASP A 17 8.18 13.52 -6.69
CA ASP A 17 9.40 14.01 -6.07
C ASP A 17 10.01 13.01 -5.09
N GLU A 18 11.28 12.76 -5.36
CA GLU A 18 12.24 11.85 -4.76
C GLU A 18 12.72 12.32 -3.36
N ASN A 19 11.80 12.60 -2.42
CA ASN A 19 12.17 12.94 -1.02
C ASN A 19 11.05 12.69 0.01
N VAL A 20 10.48 11.49 0.02
CA VAL A 20 9.72 11.00 1.18
C VAL A 20 10.67 10.05 1.88
N GLU A 21 11.01 10.32 3.15
CA GLU A 21 11.58 9.31 4.07
C GLU A 21 11.03 7.96 3.66
N GLU A 22 11.89 7.06 3.13
CA GLU A 22 11.47 5.76 2.61
C GLU A 22 10.51 5.18 3.64
N LYS A 23 9.19 5.21 3.35
CA LYS A 23 8.20 4.70 4.28
C LYS A 23 8.47 3.22 4.27
N LYS A 24 9.30 2.75 5.20
CA LYS A 24 9.68 1.36 5.34
C LYS A 24 8.37 0.61 5.53
N VAL A 25 7.94 -0.01 4.44
CA VAL A 25 6.81 -0.90 4.41
C VAL A 25 7.36 -2.30 4.52
N PHE A 26 6.83 -3.06 5.46
CA PHE A 26 7.24 -4.42 5.73
C PHE A 26 6.16 -5.35 5.21
N LYS A 27 6.57 -6.50 4.68
CA LYS A 27 5.63 -7.55 4.34
C LYS A 27 5.19 -8.23 5.63
N ALA A 28 3.90 -8.45 5.73
CA ALA A 28 3.32 -9.14 6.87
C ALA A 28 2.26 -10.14 6.40
N LYS A 29 2.15 -11.24 7.13
CA LYS A 29 1.16 -12.28 6.91
C LYS A 29 0.22 -12.35 8.09
N ALA A 30 -1.07 -12.16 7.85
CA ALA A 30 -2.05 -12.12 8.93
C ALA A 30 -2.21 -13.49 9.62
N LYS A 31 -2.13 -13.53 10.96
CA LYS A 31 -2.37 -14.74 11.76
C LYS A 31 -3.84 -14.95 12.11
N GLN A 32 -4.66 -13.92 11.88
CA GLN A 32 -6.09 -13.93 12.10
C GLN A 32 -6.76 -12.89 11.20
N TYR A 33 -8.09 -12.82 11.21
CA TYR A 33 -8.81 -11.79 10.47
C TYR A 33 -8.54 -10.42 11.10
N ILE A 34 -7.93 -9.51 10.34
CA ILE A 34 -7.59 -8.16 10.78
C ILE A 34 -8.21 -7.10 9.87
N LYS A 35 -8.58 -5.97 10.47
CA LYS A 35 -9.01 -4.78 9.73
C LYS A 35 -7.92 -3.73 9.82
N TYR A 36 -7.23 -3.47 8.71
CA TYR A 36 -6.11 -2.55 8.66
C TYR A 36 -6.15 -1.72 7.37
N GLY A 37 -5.85 -0.42 7.46
CA GLY A 37 -5.92 0.49 6.30
C GLY A 37 -7.30 0.56 5.64
N GLY A 38 -8.38 0.30 6.40
CA GLY A 38 -9.75 0.24 5.87
C GLY A 38 -10.08 -1.04 5.09
N LYS A 39 -9.14 -1.97 4.95
CA LYS A 39 -9.32 -3.28 4.31
C LYS A 39 -9.45 -4.37 5.35
N HIS A 40 -10.15 -5.44 4.98
CA HIS A 40 -10.17 -6.67 5.76
C HIS A 40 -9.16 -7.64 5.15
N ILE A 41 -8.22 -8.09 5.97
CA ILE A 41 -7.16 -9.02 5.61
C ILE A 41 -7.50 -10.34 6.29
N LYS A 42 -7.58 -11.43 5.51
CA LYS A 42 -7.91 -12.76 6.03
C LYS A 42 -6.69 -13.41 6.68
N VAL A 43 -6.94 -14.45 7.48
CA VAL A 43 -5.85 -15.31 7.97
C VAL A 43 -5.05 -15.86 6.78
N ASP A 44 -3.73 -15.91 6.95
CA ASP A 44 -2.74 -16.29 5.94
C ASP A 44 -2.66 -15.35 4.71
N GLU A 45 -3.33 -14.19 4.73
CA GLU A 45 -3.22 -13.19 3.66
C GLU A 45 -2.04 -12.26 3.90
N ASP A 46 -1.22 -12.07 2.86
CA ASP A 46 -0.08 -11.16 2.86
C ASP A 46 -0.54 -9.71 2.63
N PHE A 47 0.06 -8.77 3.36
CA PHE A 47 -0.22 -7.35 3.29
C PHE A 47 1.01 -6.51 3.65
N GLU A 48 0.96 -5.22 3.33
CA GLU A 48 2.03 -4.28 3.65
C GLU A 48 1.67 -3.46 4.90
N VAL A 49 2.62 -3.37 5.82
CA VAL A 49 2.48 -2.62 7.07
C VAL A 49 3.55 -1.53 7.15
N LYS A 50 3.21 -0.38 7.74
CA LYS A 50 4.17 0.71 7.95
C LYS A 50 4.98 0.46 9.21
N GLU A 51 6.21 0.96 9.25
CA GLU A 51 7.09 0.85 10.44
C GLU A 51 6.39 1.26 11.76
N CYS A 52 5.62 2.36 11.74
CA CYS A 52 4.91 2.86 12.92
C CYS A 52 3.86 1.89 13.48
N ASP A 53 3.29 1.04 12.62
CA ASP A 53 2.19 0.13 12.98
C ASP A 53 2.68 -1.30 13.29
N LEU A 54 4.00 -1.57 13.15
CA LEU A 54 4.57 -2.92 13.33
C LEU A 54 4.33 -3.46 14.73
N GLU A 55 4.56 -2.66 15.77
CA GLU A 55 4.47 -3.11 17.16
C GLU A 55 3.06 -3.58 17.51
N GLU A 56 2.04 -2.91 16.96
CA GLU A 56 0.65 -3.29 17.10
C GLU A 56 0.33 -4.54 16.28
N LEU A 57 0.79 -4.59 15.02
CA LEU A 57 0.46 -5.67 14.10
C LEU A 57 1.23 -6.96 14.35
N ARG A 58 2.39 -6.95 15.02
CA ARG A 58 3.13 -8.17 15.44
C ARG A 58 2.28 -9.12 16.30
N LYS A 59 1.24 -8.62 16.97
CA LYS A 59 0.30 -9.42 17.77
C LYS A 59 -0.70 -10.19 16.90
N TYR A 60 -0.98 -9.70 15.70
CA TYR A 60 -2.04 -10.18 14.82
C TYR A 60 -1.53 -10.71 13.48
N ALA A 61 -0.28 -10.42 13.13
CA ALA A 61 0.39 -10.78 11.89
C ALA A 61 1.85 -11.17 12.16
N GLU A 62 2.37 -12.06 11.32
CA GLU A 62 3.79 -12.31 11.18
C GLU A 62 4.39 -11.22 10.30
N ILE A 63 5.51 -10.62 10.68
CA ILE A 63 6.14 -9.57 9.88
C ILE A 63 7.48 -10.12 9.40
N GLU A 64 7.69 -10.13 8.10
CA GLU A 64 8.98 -10.44 7.49
C GLU A 64 9.85 -9.18 7.56
N GLU A 65 10.74 -9.13 8.56
CA GLU A 65 11.85 -8.18 8.60
C GLU A 65 12.90 -8.70 7.62
N GLY A 66 12.93 -8.15 6.40
CA GLY A 66 13.96 -8.49 5.42
C GLY A 66 15.35 -8.19 6.02
N GLU A 67 16.20 -9.21 6.07
CA GLU A 67 17.62 -9.12 6.44
C GLU A 67 18.40 -8.11 5.58
#